data_AF-A0A7R9Q6P1-F1
#
_entry.id   AF-A0A7R9Q6P1-F1
#
_cell.length_a   1.000
_cell.length_b   1.000
_cell.length_c   1.000
_cell.angle_alpha   90.00
_cell.angle_beta   90.00
_cell.angle_gamma   90.00
#
_symmetry.space_group_name_H-M   'P 1'
#
loop_
_entity.id
_entity.type
_entity.pdbx_description
1 polymer ?
#
loop_
_entity_poly.entity_id
_entity_poly.type
_entity_poly.pdbx_seq_one_letter_code
_entity_poly.pdbx_strand_id
1 'polypeptide(L)'
;MKVALNLSVLYIAVCNGLPNASNGQKWVVLCAGSRGWGNYADQTIVYRAYLLFKAYGIPESNVIIMHYDHIVINSQNLTPGIVVNDIGGPDVYKG
;
A
#
# COMPACT_ATOMS: atom_id res chain seq x y z
N MET A 1 -4.29 -2.90 32.26
CA MET A 1 -4.93 -3.10 30.95
C MET A 1 -4.41 -2.03 30.00
N LYS A 2 -3.33 -2.31 29.26
CA LYS A 2 -2.82 -1.37 28.23
C LYS A 2 -3.64 -1.63 26.97
N VAL A 3 -4.59 -0.75 26.68
CA VAL A 3 -5.19 -0.67 25.35
C VAL A 3 -4.06 -0.19 24.44
N ALA A 4 -3.41 -1.12 23.75
CA ALA A 4 -2.51 -0.78 22.66
C ALA A 4 -3.40 -0.29 21.52
N LEU A 5 -3.53 1.03 21.40
CA LEU A 5 -3.88 1.66 20.14
C LEU A 5 -2.77 1.26 19.17
N ASN A 6 -2.97 0.17 18.40
CA ASN A 6 -2.17 -0.14 17.23
C ASN A 6 -2.44 0.97 16.21
N LEU A 7 -1.73 2.09 16.36
CA LEU A 7 -1.61 3.11 15.35
C LEU A 7 -0.75 2.53 14.23
N SER A 8 -1.36 1.74 13.35
CA SER A 8 -0.76 1.45 12.07
C SER A 8 -0.79 2.73 11.24
N VAL A 9 0.34 3.45 11.26
CA VAL A 9 0.49 4.68 10.50
C VAL A 9 0.66 4.29 9.02
N LEU A 10 -0.42 4.39 8.27
CA LEU A 10 -0.39 4.46 6.82
C LEU A 10 0.02 5.89 6.44
N TYR A 11 1.12 6.03 5.72
CA TYR A 11 1.55 7.31 5.18
C TYR A 11 1.37 7.30 3.66
N ILE A 12 0.45 8.13 3.17
CA ILE A 12 0.29 8.43 1.74
C ILE A 12 0.72 9.88 1.56
N ALA A 13 1.87 10.09 0.94
CA ALA A 13 2.32 11.41 0.53
C ALA A 13 2.25 11.52 -0.99
N VAL A 14 1.49 12.52 -1.46
CA VAL A 14 1.48 12.95 -2.86
C VAL A 14 2.21 14.28 -2.92
N CYS A 15 3.39 14.29 -3.52
CA CYS A 15 4.14 15.51 -3.75
C CYS A 15 3.73 16.09 -5.11
N ASN A 16 3.01 17.21 -5.09
CA ASN A 16 2.82 18.02 -6.29
C ASN A 16 4.13 18.79 -6.55
N GLY A 17 4.58 18.83 -7.80
CA GLY A 17 5.61 19.78 -8.21
C GLY A 17 5.21 21.21 -7.80
N LEU A 18 6.21 22.07 -7.57
CA LEU A 18 6.07 23.46 -7.09
C LEU A 18 4.82 24.15 -7.64
N PRO A 19 4.11 24.99 -6.85
CA PRO A 19 2.75 25.48 -7.12
C PRO A 19 2.54 26.26 -8.44
N ASN A 20 3.61 26.55 -9.19
CA ASN A 20 3.57 27.22 -10.50
C ASN A 20 3.88 26.30 -11.70
N ALA A 21 4.06 24.99 -11.49
CA ALA A 21 4.31 24.02 -12.54
C ALA A 21 3.02 23.24 -12.83
N SER A 22 2.14 23.78 -13.68
CA SER A 22 0.95 23.07 -14.19
C SER A 22 1.27 21.74 -14.90
N ASN A 23 2.56 21.52 -15.24
CA ASN A 23 3.11 20.32 -15.87
C ASN A 23 4.16 19.58 -15.00
N GLY A 24 4.18 19.77 -13.68
CA GLY A 24 5.12 19.09 -12.79
C GLY A 24 4.88 17.58 -12.71
N GLN A 25 5.95 16.78 -12.68
CA GLN A 25 5.86 15.34 -12.42
C GLN A 25 5.30 15.10 -11.01
N LYS A 26 4.28 14.25 -10.91
CA LYS A 26 3.71 13.81 -9.62
C LYS A 26 4.48 12.60 -9.13
N TRP A 27 4.78 12.60 -7.83
CA TRP A 27 5.44 11.48 -7.15
C TRP A 27 4.58 11.01 -5.98
N VAL A 28 4.58 9.69 -5.77
CA VAL A 28 3.81 9.04 -4.71
C VAL A 28 4.76 8.18 -3.88
N VAL A 29 4.69 8.33 -2.57
CA VAL A 29 5.37 7.43 -1.62
C VAL A 29 4.30 6.73 -0.78
N LEU A 30 4.31 5.39 -0.83
CA LEU A 30 3.40 4.52 -0.08
C LEU A 30 4.21 3.73 0.94
N CYS A 31 3.81 3.78 2.21
CA CYS A 31 4.53 3.08 3.27
C CYS A 31 3.58 2.34 4.23
N ALA A 32 3.83 1.04 4.42
CA ALA A 32 3.24 0.22 5.48
C ALA A 32 4.26 0.06 6.61
N GLY A 33 4.08 0.81 7.70
CA GLY A 33 5.00 0.81 8.85
C GLY A 33 4.88 -0.40 9.79
N SER A 34 3.89 -1.27 9.58
CA SER A 34 3.55 -2.40 10.46
C SER A 34 3.90 -3.76 9.85
N ARG A 35 4.05 -4.78 10.71
CA ARG A 35 4.46 -6.15 10.35
C ARG A 35 3.58 -7.20 11.03
N GLY A 36 3.54 -8.41 10.47
CA GLY A 36 2.83 -9.56 11.01
C GLY A 36 1.46 -9.77 10.38
N TRP A 37 0.86 -10.95 10.61
CA TRP A 37 -0.44 -11.31 10.05
C TRP A 37 -1.59 -10.47 10.61
N GLY A 38 -1.54 -10.10 11.89
CA GLY A 38 -2.54 -9.21 12.50
C GLY A 38 -2.60 -7.80 11.87
N ASN A 39 -1.58 -7.42 11.09
CA ASN A 39 -1.49 -6.15 10.37
C ASN A 39 -1.63 -6.34 8.85
N TYR A 40 -2.31 -7.42 8.43
CA TYR A 40 -2.60 -7.72 7.04
C TYR A 40 -3.27 -6.53 6.33
N ALA A 41 -4.24 -5.88 6.99
CA ALA A 41 -4.95 -4.74 6.44
C ALA A 41 -4.01 -3.60 5.98
N ASP A 42 -3.05 -3.20 6.81
CA ASP A 42 -2.15 -2.09 6.50
C ASP A 42 -1.34 -2.32 5.23
N GLN A 43 -0.85 -3.55 5.04
CA GLN A 43 -0.09 -3.96 3.87
C GLN A 43 -0.99 -3.99 2.62
N THR A 44 -2.21 -4.53 2.75
CA THR A 44 -3.16 -4.59 1.61
C THR A 44 -3.65 -3.21 1.17
N ILE A 45 -3.74 -2.24 2.08
CA ILE A 45 -4.12 -0.87 1.74
C ILE A 45 -3.03 -0.20 0.89
N VAL A 46 -1.74 -0.46 1.17
CA VAL A 46 -0.64 0.05 0.33
C VAL A 46 -0.72 -0.50 -1.10
N TYR A 47 -0.97 -1.79 -1.25
CA TYR A 47 -1.14 -2.41 -2.57
C TYR A 47 -2.34 -1.83 -3.33
N ARG A 48 -3.47 -1.68 -2.64
CA ARG A 48 -4.67 -1.06 -3.22
C ARG A 48 -4.45 0.40 -3.61
N ALA A 49 -3.70 1.16 -2.80
CA ALA A 49 -3.35 2.53 -3.13
C ALA A 49 -2.47 2.60 -4.38
N TYR A 50 -1.50 1.69 -4.54
CA TYR A 50 -0.68 1.60 -5.76
C TYR A 50 -1.54 1.38 -7.02
N LEU A 51 -2.47 0.42 -6.98
CA LEU A 51 -3.39 0.18 -8.10
C LEU A 51 -4.24 1.41 -8.42
N LEU A 52 -4.69 2.14 -7.39
CA LEU A 52 -5.44 3.39 -7.55
C LEU A 52 -4.59 4.48 -8.23
N PHE A 53 -3.33 4.68 -7.81
CA PHE A 53 -2.44 5.66 -8.42
C PHE A 53 -2.07 5.31 -9.87
N LYS A 54 -1.88 4.02 -10.16
CA LYS A 54 -1.71 3.51 -11.53
C LYS A 54 -2.95 3.82 -12.38
N ALA A 55 -4.16 3.61 -11.85
CA ALA A 55 -5.41 3.98 -12.52
C ALA A 55 -5.57 5.50 -12.75
N TYR A 56 -5.01 6.34 -11.87
CA TYR A 56 -4.96 7.80 -12.04
C TYR A 56 -3.85 8.30 -12.99
N GLY A 57 -3.09 7.40 -13.62
CA GLY A 57 -2.07 7.74 -14.61
C GLY A 57 -0.75 8.23 -14.01
N ILE A 58 -0.47 7.94 -12.73
CA ILE A 58 0.88 8.12 -12.19
C ILE A 58 1.78 7.03 -12.78
N PRO A 59 2.90 7.37 -13.43
CA PRO A 59 3.84 6.38 -13.95
C PRO A 59 4.38 5.49 -12.82
N GLU A 60 4.55 4.19 -13.05
CA GLU A 60 5.12 3.27 -12.05
C GLU A 60 6.50 3.72 -11.58
N SER A 61 7.31 4.31 -12.47
CA SER A 61 8.60 4.92 -12.15
C SER A 61 8.54 6.04 -11.10
N ASN A 62 7.34 6.59 -10.86
CA ASN A 62 7.09 7.69 -9.94
C ASN A 62 6.40 7.24 -8.64
N VAL A 63 6.25 5.94 -8.43
CA VAL A 63 5.69 5.36 -7.20
C VAL A 63 6.77 4.60 -6.45
N ILE A 64 7.01 5.00 -5.20
CA ILE A 64 7.90 4.30 -4.28
C ILE A 64 7.03 3.57 -3.26
N ILE A 65 7.19 2.25 -3.15
CA ILE A 65 6.45 1.41 -2.21
C ILE A 65 7.43 0.87 -1.17
N MET A 66 7.11 1.09 0.11
CA MET A 66 7.87 0.59 1.26
C MET A 66 6.97 -0.30 2.12
N HIS A 67 7.22 -1.60 2.12
CA HIS A 67 6.46 -2.58 2.90
C HIS A 67 7.34 -3.79 3.23
N TYR A 68 6.93 -4.62 4.20
CA TYR A 68 7.74 -5.75 4.67
C TYR A 68 7.66 -7.01 3.79
N ASP A 69 6.73 -7.07 2.83
CA ASP A 69 6.54 -8.17 1.86
C ASP A 69 6.38 -9.59 2.44
N HIS A 70 5.99 -9.72 3.71
CA HIS A 70 5.90 -11.04 4.38
C HIS A 70 4.49 -11.66 4.35
N ILE A 71 3.46 -10.92 3.92
CA ILE A 71 2.07 -11.38 4.02
C ILE A 71 1.70 -12.41 2.95
N VAL A 72 2.29 -12.31 1.77
CA VAL A 72 1.98 -13.18 0.62
C VAL A 72 2.39 -14.64 0.85
N ILE A 73 3.53 -14.86 1.53
CA ILE A 73 4.07 -16.17 1.91
C ILE A 73 3.76 -16.58 3.36
N ASN A 74 2.92 -15.83 4.07
CA ASN A 74 2.64 -16.10 5.48
C ASN A 74 1.93 -17.46 5.64
N SER A 75 2.29 -18.24 6.66
CA SER A 75 1.66 -19.54 6.93
C SER A 75 0.17 -19.46 7.27
N GLN A 76 -0.32 -18.28 7.67
CA GLN A 76 -1.74 -18.02 7.93
C GLN A 76 -2.50 -17.61 6.66
N ASN A 77 -1.80 -17.36 5.54
CA ASN A 77 -2.43 -17.09 4.26
C ASN A 77 -2.97 -18.40 3.64
N LEU A 78 -4.28 -18.57 3.67
CA LEU A 78 -4.95 -19.75 3.10
C LEU A 78 -4.96 -19.75 1.56
N THR A 79 -4.56 -18.64 0.93
CA THR A 79 -4.43 -18.49 -0.52
C THR A 79 -3.01 -17.99 -0.86
N PRO A 80 -1.99 -18.86 -0.83
CA PRO A 80 -0.61 -18.46 -1.08
C PRO A 80 -0.43 -17.74 -2.42
N GLY A 81 0.32 -16.64 -2.44
CA GLY A 81 0.53 -15.86 -3.66
C GLY A 81 -0.62 -14.91 -4.02
N ILE A 82 -1.71 -14.89 -3.25
CA ILE A 82 -2.85 -14.00 -3.42
C ILE A 82 -3.00 -13.16 -2.16
N VAL A 83 -3.23 -11.86 -2.35
CA VAL A 83 -3.56 -10.93 -1.27
C VAL A 83 -4.80 -10.16 -1.66
N VAL A 84 -5.88 -10.26 -0.89
CA VAL A 84 -7.12 -9.50 -1.10
C VAL A 84 -7.28 -8.42 -0.04
N ASN A 85 -7.80 -7.24 -0.40
CA ASN A 85 -8.13 -6.18 0.57
C ASN A 85 -9.59 -6.27 1.05
N ASP A 86 -10.49 -6.85 0.25
CA ASP A 86 -11.91 -7.05 0.53
C ASP A 86 -12.28 -8.54 0.35
N ILE A 87 -13.27 -9.05 1.10
CA ILE A 87 -13.71 -10.46 0.98
C ILE A 87 -14.24 -10.69 -0.44
N GLY A 88 -13.63 -11.64 -1.17
CA GLY A 88 -13.97 -11.91 -2.57
C GLY A 88 -13.52 -10.84 -3.57
N GLY A 89 -12.75 -9.85 -3.11
CA GLY A 89 -12.15 -8.82 -3.97
C GLY A 89 -11.01 -9.35 -4.82
N PRO A 90 -10.47 -8.51 -5.73
CA PRO A 90 -9.34 -8.88 -6.58
C PRO A 90 -8.05 -9.06 -5.78
N ASP A 91 -7.12 -9.81 -6.37
CA ASP A 91 -5.73 -9.87 -5.90
C ASP A 91 -5.09 -8.49 -6.06
N VAL A 92 -4.70 -7.88 -4.94
CA VAL A 92 -4.02 -6.58 -4.90
C VAL A 92 -2.50 -6.71 -4.96
N TYR A 93 -1.93 -7.92 -4.81
CA TYR A 93 -0.47 -8.10 -4.80
C TYR A 93 0.17 -8.00 -6.19
N LYS A 94 -0.50 -8.52 -7.23
CA LYS A 94 0.05 -8.64 -8.59
C LYS A 94 -0.06 -7.35 -9.44
N GLY A 95 0.15 -6.19 -8.82
CA GLY A 95 0.01 -4.88 -9.45
C GLY A 95 1.19 -4.44 -10.30
#